data_AF-A0AAU1E561-F1
#
_entry.id   AF-A0AAU1E561-F1
#
_cell.length_a   1.000
_cell.length_b   1.000
_cell.length_c   1.000
_cell.angle_alpha   90.00
_cell.angle_beta   90.00
_cell.angle_gamma   90.00
#
_symmetry.space_group_name_H-M   'P 1'
#
loop_
_entity.id
_entity.type
_entity.pdbx_description
1 polymer ?
#
loop_
_entity_poly.entity_id
_entity_poly.type
_entity_poly.pdbx_seq_one_letter_code
_entity_poly.pdbx_strand_id
1 'polypeptide(L)'
;MTTRAKKWRLAVAAVAAGAAVLGAATSAQAYSGFTPERYRQIQFGMTKDQVWQIGGGSQACETGGLFGDSVMCWAESSDYAPYGGFSFTADGRMREKRSEFLLEVKAPSVTLAQYDGTRLGMTEAQVWSVVSEDSCVLRREGYPNWPATNGHVEEFYCTAANGLFPPDAHFTFTDGGLTARRQYHLS
;
A
#
# COMPACT_ATOMS: atom_id res chain seq x y z
N MET A 1 -72.21 -47.19 -27.04
CA MET A 1 -71.76 -48.59 -27.06
C MET A 1 -70.31 -48.64 -27.53
N THR A 2 -69.54 -49.56 -26.93
CA THR A 2 -68.23 -50.16 -27.34
C THR A 2 -66.92 -49.34 -27.30
N THR A 3 -66.12 -49.65 -26.24
CA THR A 3 -64.66 -50.01 -26.22
C THR A 3 -63.62 -49.02 -26.77
N ARG A 4 -62.40 -48.84 -26.24
CA ARG A 4 -61.46 -49.74 -25.52
C ARG A 4 -60.30 -48.88 -24.95
N ALA A 5 -59.77 -49.27 -23.80
CA ALA A 5 -58.52 -48.72 -23.24
C ALA A 5 -57.27 -49.28 -23.94
N LYS A 6 -56.17 -48.51 -23.99
CA LYS A 6 -54.80 -49.06 -24.04
C LYS A 6 -53.78 -48.12 -23.41
N LYS A 7 -53.14 -48.62 -22.35
CA LYS A 7 -52.06 -48.02 -21.54
C LYS A 7 -50.78 -47.83 -22.35
N TRP A 8 -50.11 -46.68 -22.26
CA TRP A 8 -48.68 -46.54 -22.54
C TRP A 8 -47.98 -45.76 -21.43
N ARG A 9 -46.73 -46.17 -21.19
CA ARG A 9 -45.90 -45.99 -20.01
C ARG A 9 -45.05 -44.71 -20.07
N LEU A 10 -44.63 -44.27 -18.87
CA LEU A 10 -43.35 -43.61 -18.53
C LEU A 10 -43.06 -42.22 -19.15
N ALA A 11 -42.93 -41.20 -18.29
CA ALA A 11 -41.61 -40.70 -17.87
C ALA A 11 -41.81 -39.58 -16.84
N VAL A 12 -41.27 -39.78 -15.63
CA VAL A 12 -41.12 -38.71 -14.63
C VAL A 12 -39.95 -37.85 -15.11
N ALA A 13 -40.22 -36.63 -15.55
CA ALA A 13 -39.18 -35.64 -15.79
C ALA A 13 -38.76 -35.07 -14.44
N ALA A 14 -37.62 -35.53 -13.92
CA ALA A 14 -36.93 -34.88 -12.82
C ALA A 14 -36.42 -33.52 -13.33
N VAL A 15 -37.06 -32.44 -12.89
CA VAL A 15 -36.54 -31.08 -13.10
C VAL A 15 -35.40 -30.90 -12.10
N ALA A 16 -34.17 -31.15 -12.55
CA ALA A 16 -32.99 -30.77 -11.79
C ALA A 16 -32.92 -29.24 -11.78
N ALA A 17 -33.24 -28.64 -10.63
CA ALA A 17 -33.00 -27.23 -10.36
C ALA A 17 -31.49 -27.00 -10.35
N GLY A 18 -30.95 -26.52 -11.48
CA GLY A 18 -29.60 -26.01 -11.55
C GLY A 18 -29.51 -24.72 -10.77
N ALA A 19 -29.12 -24.80 -9.49
CA ALA A 19 -28.62 -23.65 -8.77
C ALA A 19 -27.31 -23.23 -9.44
N ALA A 20 -27.39 -22.23 -10.31
CA ALA A 20 -26.22 -21.50 -10.76
C ALA A 20 -25.67 -20.76 -9.54
N VAL A 21 -24.69 -21.38 -8.87
CA VAL A 21 -23.80 -20.67 -7.96
C VAL A 21 -23.07 -19.67 -8.85
N LEU A 22 -23.51 -18.42 -8.81
CA LEU A 22 -22.74 -17.28 -9.31
C LEU A 22 -21.49 -17.21 -8.43
N GLY A 23 -20.48 -18.00 -8.79
CA GLY A 23 -19.13 -17.77 -8.31
C GLY A 23 -18.77 -16.36 -8.76
N ALA A 24 -18.64 -15.45 -7.80
CA ALA A 24 -17.99 -14.17 -8.04
C ALA A 24 -16.56 -14.50 -8.49
N ALA A 25 -16.36 -14.56 -9.80
CA ALA A 25 -15.03 -14.53 -10.36
C ALA A 25 -14.47 -13.16 -10.00
N THR A 26 -13.66 -13.10 -8.95
CA THR A 26 -12.73 -11.99 -8.77
C THR A 26 -11.80 -12.03 -9.96
N SER A 27 -12.13 -11.28 -11.01
CA SER A 27 -11.20 -11.03 -12.10
C SER A 27 -9.95 -10.43 -11.48
N ALA A 28 -8.81 -11.12 -11.60
CA ALA A 28 -7.52 -10.57 -11.21
C ALA A 28 -7.33 -9.29 -12.04
N GLN A 29 -7.54 -8.14 -11.42
CA GLN A 29 -7.38 -6.86 -12.08
C GLN A 29 -5.88 -6.62 -12.25
N ALA A 30 -5.44 -6.47 -13.50
CA ALA A 30 -4.06 -6.13 -13.78
C ALA A 30 -3.88 -4.62 -13.53
N TYR A 31 -3.36 -4.25 -12.36
CA TYR A 31 -2.95 -2.90 -12.05
C TYR A 31 -1.74 -2.46 -12.86
N SER A 32 -1.79 -1.24 -13.38
CA SER A 32 -0.67 -0.61 -14.08
C SER A 32 -0.77 0.92 -14.08
N GLY A 33 0.38 1.59 -14.10
CA GLY A 33 0.47 3.01 -14.46
C GLY A 33 0.51 4.00 -13.29
N PHE A 34 0.60 3.53 -12.03
CA PHE A 34 1.00 4.39 -10.93
C PHE A 34 2.53 4.62 -10.97
N THR A 35 2.99 5.84 -10.68
CA THR A 35 4.41 6.20 -10.81
C THR A 35 4.89 7.04 -9.62
N PRO A 36 6.22 7.16 -9.41
CA PRO A 36 6.77 8.05 -8.38
C PRO A 36 6.31 9.51 -8.55
N GLU A 37 6.16 9.98 -9.79
CA GLU A 37 5.70 11.34 -10.10
C GLU A 37 4.25 11.54 -9.62
N ARG A 38 3.37 10.57 -9.88
CA ARG A 38 1.98 10.59 -9.38
C ARG A 38 1.93 10.56 -7.86
N TYR A 39 2.76 9.74 -7.22
CA TYR A 39 2.88 9.72 -5.75
C TYR A 39 3.30 11.08 -5.19
N ARG A 40 4.26 11.76 -5.84
CA ARG A 40 4.71 13.11 -5.44
C ARG A 40 3.68 14.19 -5.72
N GLN A 41 2.80 14.02 -6.70
CA GLN A 41 1.70 14.96 -6.99
C GLN A 41 0.57 14.89 -5.96
N ILE A 42 0.41 13.76 -5.27
CA ILE A 42 -0.61 13.58 -4.23
C ILE A 42 -0.16 14.27 -2.93
N GLN A 43 -1.00 15.18 -2.43
CA GLN A 43 -0.71 16.04 -1.28
C GLN A 43 -1.71 15.84 -0.13
N PHE A 44 -1.27 16.14 1.09
CA PHE A 44 -2.14 16.15 2.27
C PHE A 44 -3.32 17.13 2.10
N GLY A 45 -4.49 16.75 2.62
CA GLY A 45 -5.73 17.51 2.46
C GLY A 45 -6.47 17.29 1.14
N MET A 46 -5.88 16.61 0.17
CA MET A 46 -6.61 16.18 -1.03
C MET A 46 -7.78 15.26 -0.67
N THR A 47 -8.86 15.36 -1.42
CA THR A 47 -10.01 14.46 -1.32
C THR A 47 -9.69 13.09 -1.90
N LYS A 48 -10.44 12.07 -1.51
CA LYS A 48 -10.33 10.71 -2.09
C LYS A 48 -10.46 10.71 -3.61
N ASP A 49 -11.36 11.50 -4.17
CA ASP A 49 -11.54 11.61 -5.63
C ASP A 49 -10.31 12.22 -6.32
N GLN A 50 -9.70 13.25 -5.73
CA GLN A 50 -8.47 13.83 -6.26
C GLN A 50 -7.32 12.81 -6.25
N VAL A 51 -7.13 12.11 -5.13
CA VAL A 51 -6.13 11.05 -5.00
C VAL A 51 -6.37 9.94 -6.02
N TRP A 52 -7.63 9.49 -6.16
CA TRP A 52 -8.04 8.47 -7.13
C TRP A 52 -7.71 8.87 -8.57
N GLN A 53 -8.05 10.09 -8.97
CA GLN A 53 -7.79 10.57 -10.33
C GLN A 53 -6.29 10.69 -10.62
N ILE A 54 -5.51 11.28 -9.71
CA ILE A 54 -4.04 11.39 -9.87
C ILE A 54 -3.40 10.00 -9.87
N GLY A 55 -3.89 9.09 -9.03
CA GLY A 55 -3.41 7.71 -8.95
C GLY A 55 -3.59 6.92 -10.25
N GLY A 56 -4.59 7.26 -11.06
CA GLY A 56 -4.92 6.54 -12.30
C GLY A 56 -6.22 5.77 -12.26
N GLY A 57 -7.06 6.04 -11.25
CA GLY A 57 -8.35 5.42 -11.06
C GLY A 57 -8.28 3.90 -11.01
N SER A 58 -9.32 3.23 -11.49
CA SER A 58 -9.42 1.76 -11.43
C SER A 58 -8.35 1.03 -12.23
N GLN A 59 -7.64 1.69 -13.14
CA GLN A 59 -6.55 1.04 -13.88
C GLN A 59 -5.34 0.76 -12.98
N ALA A 60 -5.07 1.66 -12.04
CA ALA A 60 -3.88 1.58 -11.19
C ALA A 60 -4.21 1.36 -9.72
N CYS A 61 -5.44 1.65 -9.29
CA CYS A 61 -5.81 1.77 -7.89
C CYS A 61 -7.04 0.94 -7.51
N GLU A 62 -7.10 0.59 -6.23
CA GLU A 62 -8.19 -0.09 -5.55
C GLU A 62 -8.56 0.64 -4.25
N THR A 63 -9.82 0.49 -3.83
CA THR A 63 -10.33 0.94 -2.54
C THR A 63 -11.45 0.01 -2.07
N GLY A 64 -11.80 0.03 -0.78
CA GLY A 64 -12.73 -0.92 -0.19
C GLY A 64 -12.07 -2.26 0.15
N GLY A 65 -12.88 -3.27 0.47
CA GLY A 65 -12.40 -4.61 0.82
C GLY A 65 -11.38 -4.57 1.97
N LEU A 66 -10.18 -5.13 1.73
CA LEU A 66 -9.09 -5.18 2.70
C LEU A 66 -8.47 -3.80 3.01
N PHE A 67 -8.68 -2.80 2.15
CA PHE A 67 -8.10 -1.45 2.30
C PHE A 67 -9.04 -0.47 3.00
N GLY A 68 -10.30 -0.86 3.24
CA GLY A 68 -11.32 0.01 3.83
C GLY A 68 -11.46 1.32 3.05
N ASP A 69 -11.41 2.45 3.75
CA ASP A 69 -11.53 3.77 3.12
C ASP A 69 -10.26 4.26 2.41
N SER A 70 -9.16 3.53 2.53
CA SER A 70 -7.88 3.89 1.92
C SER A 70 -7.90 3.65 0.40
N VAL A 71 -6.99 4.33 -0.30
CA VAL A 71 -6.71 4.09 -1.71
C VAL A 71 -5.33 3.44 -1.80
N MET A 72 -5.23 2.32 -2.51
CA MET A 72 -3.97 1.66 -2.83
C MET A 72 -3.75 1.72 -4.34
N CYS A 73 -2.56 2.11 -4.79
CA CYS A 73 -2.23 2.22 -6.21
C CYS A 73 -0.91 1.51 -6.51
N TRP A 74 -0.88 0.68 -7.55
CA TRP A 74 0.29 -0.12 -7.94
C TRP A 74 0.85 0.31 -9.29
N ALA A 75 2.18 0.24 -9.40
CA ALA A 75 2.87 0.50 -10.65
C ALA A 75 2.64 -0.61 -11.69
N GLU A 76 2.50 -1.85 -11.21
CA GLU A 76 2.40 -3.06 -12.02
C GLU A 76 1.69 -4.20 -11.27
N SER A 77 1.47 -5.33 -11.96
CA SER A 77 0.80 -6.52 -11.44
C SER A 77 1.80 -7.65 -11.22
N SER A 78 2.53 -7.59 -10.12
CA SER A 78 3.55 -8.56 -9.72
C SER A 78 3.52 -8.80 -8.20
N ASP A 79 4.06 -9.93 -7.76
CA ASP A 79 4.38 -10.09 -6.34
C ASP A 79 5.40 -9.01 -5.95
N TYR A 80 5.17 -8.35 -4.82
CA TYR A 80 5.97 -7.21 -4.36
C TYR A 80 5.95 -6.00 -5.29
N ALA A 81 4.91 -5.86 -6.11
CA ALA A 81 4.73 -4.70 -6.99
C ALA A 81 4.91 -3.37 -6.23
N PRO A 82 5.70 -2.42 -6.76
CA PRO A 82 5.80 -1.07 -6.22
C PRO A 82 4.45 -0.40 -6.09
N TYR A 83 4.19 0.24 -4.95
CA TYR A 83 2.89 0.81 -4.67
C TYR A 83 2.95 2.11 -3.84
N GLY A 84 1.84 2.84 -3.86
CA GLY A 84 1.51 3.91 -2.93
C GLY A 84 0.17 3.67 -2.25
N GLY A 85 0.11 3.85 -0.94
CA GLY A 85 -1.10 3.77 -0.14
C GLY A 85 -1.44 5.12 0.50
N PHE A 86 -2.73 5.46 0.50
CA PHE A 86 -3.24 6.76 0.96
C PHE A 86 -4.39 6.55 1.93
N SER A 87 -4.25 7.10 3.14
CA SER A 87 -5.30 7.03 4.16
C SER A 87 -5.94 8.40 4.37
N PHE A 88 -7.22 8.38 4.70
CA PHE A 88 -8.05 9.57 4.85
C PHE A 88 -8.51 9.73 6.30
N THR A 89 -8.82 10.96 6.67
CA THR A 89 -9.65 11.28 7.84
C THR A 89 -11.10 10.88 7.59
N ALA A 90 -11.92 10.88 8.64
CA ALA A 90 -13.34 10.59 8.54
C ALA A 90 -14.11 11.61 7.67
N ASP A 91 -13.64 12.86 7.57
CA ASP A 91 -14.17 13.89 6.67
C ASP A 91 -13.59 13.82 5.25
N GLY A 92 -12.85 12.75 4.92
CA GLY A 92 -12.43 12.42 3.55
C GLY A 92 -11.19 13.18 3.06
N ARG A 93 -10.33 13.66 3.96
CA ARG A 93 -9.09 14.40 3.64
C ARG A 93 -7.87 13.49 3.81
N MET A 94 -6.99 13.48 2.82
CA MET A 94 -5.77 12.67 2.88
C MET A 94 -4.90 13.13 4.04
N ARG A 95 -4.57 12.21 4.95
CA ARG A 95 -3.76 12.47 6.15
C ARG A 95 -2.48 11.66 6.20
N GLU A 96 -2.36 10.62 5.38
CA GLU A 96 -1.20 9.74 5.37
C GLU A 96 -0.96 9.24 3.96
N LYS A 97 0.31 9.19 3.58
CA LYS A 97 0.78 8.49 2.39
C LYS A 97 1.94 7.57 2.76
N ARG A 98 2.01 6.41 2.09
CA ARG A 98 3.11 5.44 2.23
C ARG A 98 3.45 4.84 0.88
N SER A 99 4.68 4.40 0.70
CA SER A 99 5.12 3.72 -0.51
C SER A 99 6.11 2.62 -0.19
N GLU A 100 6.05 1.49 -0.90
CA GLU A 100 7.11 0.48 -0.88
C GLU A 100 7.54 0.16 -2.31
N PHE A 101 8.86 -0.02 -2.50
CA PHE A 101 9.54 -0.24 -3.78
C PHE A 101 9.32 0.82 -4.88
N LEU A 102 8.45 1.81 -4.66
CA LEU A 102 8.15 2.87 -5.62
C LEU A 102 9.24 3.95 -5.68
N LEU A 103 9.86 4.25 -4.54
CA LEU A 103 10.89 5.28 -4.44
C LEU A 103 12.26 4.61 -4.40
N GLU A 104 13.16 5.06 -5.27
CA GLU A 104 14.52 4.54 -5.35
C GLU A 104 15.45 5.21 -4.34
N VAL A 105 16.25 4.40 -3.65
CA VAL A 105 17.36 4.87 -2.83
C VAL A 105 18.50 5.30 -3.75
N LYS A 106 19.06 6.50 -3.52
CA LYS A 106 20.08 7.09 -4.38
C LYS A 106 21.43 6.37 -4.30
N ALA A 107 21.89 6.05 -3.10
CA ALA A 107 23.16 5.37 -2.85
C ALA A 107 23.06 4.46 -1.61
N PRO A 108 22.59 3.21 -1.77
CA PRO A 108 22.54 2.24 -0.68
C PRO A 108 23.91 2.06 -0.04
N SER A 109 23.97 2.32 1.27
CA SER A 109 25.24 2.37 2.01
C SER A 109 25.08 2.31 3.52
N VAL A 110 23.88 2.11 4.06
CA VAL A 110 23.69 2.05 5.52
C VAL A 110 24.42 0.85 6.11
N THR A 111 25.10 1.06 7.24
CA THR A 111 25.85 0.00 7.95
C THR A 111 25.32 -0.20 9.36
N LEU A 112 25.67 -1.32 10.00
CA LEU A 112 25.33 -1.55 11.40
C LEU A 112 25.95 -0.49 12.31
N ALA A 113 27.18 -0.07 12.04
CA ALA A 113 27.86 0.97 12.82
C ALA A 113 27.13 2.33 12.77
N GLN A 114 26.62 2.72 11.59
CA GLN A 114 25.82 3.93 11.45
C GLN A 114 24.49 3.81 12.20
N TYR A 115 23.81 2.67 12.07
CA TYR A 115 22.58 2.39 12.83
C TYR A 115 22.84 2.53 14.34
N ASP A 116 23.86 1.86 14.87
CA ASP A 116 24.21 1.87 16.30
C ASP A 116 24.62 3.25 16.84
N GLY A 117 25.13 4.13 15.96
CA GLY A 117 25.39 5.53 16.32
C GLY A 117 24.13 6.39 16.53
N THR A 118 22.95 5.91 16.17
CA THR A 118 21.68 6.63 16.39
C THR A 118 21.07 6.33 17.75
N ARG A 119 20.13 7.15 18.24
CA ARG A 119 19.37 6.85 19.48
C ARG A 119 18.04 7.58 19.51
N LEU A 120 17.08 7.05 20.25
CA LEU A 120 15.78 7.69 20.45
C LEU A 120 15.94 9.11 21.00
N GLY A 121 15.08 10.02 20.54
CA GLY A 121 15.12 11.45 20.85
C GLY A 121 16.11 12.26 20.02
N MET A 122 16.91 11.64 19.14
CA MET A 122 17.70 12.38 18.16
C MET A 122 16.79 13.13 17.19
N THR A 123 17.19 14.34 16.78
CA THR A 123 16.55 15.02 15.65
C THR A 123 16.92 14.35 14.33
N GLU A 124 16.16 14.59 13.27
CA GLU A 124 16.53 14.16 11.91
C GLU A 124 17.96 14.56 11.54
N ALA A 125 18.31 15.84 11.75
CA ALA A 125 19.67 16.33 11.47
C ALA A 125 20.75 15.57 12.26
N GLN A 126 20.47 15.15 13.49
CA GLN A 126 21.39 14.32 14.27
C GLN A 126 21.50 12.91 13.67
N VAL A 127 20.40 12.30 13.24
CA VAL A 127 20.43 11.00 12.57
C VAL A 127 21.21 11.08 11.25
N TRP A 128 20.95 12.09 10.41
CA TRP A 128 21.63 12.28 9.12
C TRP A 128 23.09 12.71 9.24
N SER A 129 23.54 13.13 10.43
CA SER A 129 24.97 13.31 10.71
C SER A 129 25.73 11.99 10.89
N VAL A 130 25.02 10.88 11.13
CA VAL A 130 25.58 9.55 11.37
C VAL A 130 25.23 8.59 10.24
N VAL A 131 24.00 8.63 9.75
CA VAL A 131 23.47 7.80 8.68
C VAL A 131 23.47 8.58 7.37
N SER A 132 23.92 7.95 6.28
CA SER A 132 23.86 8.57 4.95
C SER A 132 22.40 8.74 4.52
N GLU A 133 21.91 9.97 4.41
CA GLU A 133 20.55 10.26 3.92
C GLU A 133 20.34 9.73 2.49
N ASP A 134 21.40 9.76 1.67
CA ASP A 134 21.38 9.21 0.31
C ASP A 134 21.11 7.68 0.28
N SER A 135 21.27 6.98 1.42
CA SER A 135 20.91 5.56 1.57
C SER A 135 19.45 5.33 1.93
N CYS A 136 18.65 6.38 2.05
CA CYS A 136 17.29 6.33 2.58
C CYS A 136 16.24 6.89 1.62
N VAL A 137 14.99 6.46 1.80
CA VAL A 137 13.79 7.06 1.21
C VAL A 137 12.71 7.25 2.28
N LEU A 138 11.92 8.32 2.16
CA LEU A 138 10.74 8.52 3.00
C LEU A 138 9.64 7.54 2.59
N ARG A 139 9.49 6.46 3.36
CA ARG A 139 8.56 5.35 3.09
C ARG A 139 7.14 5.67 3.53
N ARG A 140 6.97 6.44 4.60
CA ARG A 140 5.66 6.83 5.15
C ARG A 140 5.72 8.23 5.71
N GLU A 141 4.69 9.02 5.46
CA GLU A 141 4.49 10.33 6.04
C GLU A 141 3.02 10.50 6.41
N GLY A 142 2.72 11.00 7.61
CA GLY A 142 1.34 11.22 8.02
C GLY A 142 1.14 12.21 9.15
N TYR A 143 -0.05 12.81 9.17
CA TYR A 143 -0.52 13.76 10.16
C TYR A 143 -1.73 13.14 10.87
N PRO A 144 -1.55 12.42 11.99
CA PRO A 144 -2.64 11.71 12.67
C PRO A 144 -3.75 12.65 13.15
N ASN A 145 -3.41 13.91 13.43
CA ASN A 145 -4.34 14.95 13.89
C ASN A 145 -4.74 15.94 12.79
N TRP A 146 -4.60 15.58 11.51
CA TRP A 146 -4.92 16.45 10.37
C TRP A 146 -6.28 17.16 10.57
N PRO A 147 -6.38 18.50 10.36
CA PRO A 147 -5.38 19.38 9.73
C PRO A 147 -4.31 19.95 10.70
N ALA A 148 -4.36 19.61 11.99
CA ALA A 148 -3.28 19.97 12.89
C ALA A 148 -2.03 19.14 12.58
N THR A 149 -0.85 19.75 12.70
CA THR A 149 0.42 19.13 12.35
C THR A 149 1.09 18.40 13.50
N ASN A 150 0.55 18.49 14.72
CA ASN A 150 1.11 17.82 15.89
C ASN A 150 0.98 16.30 15.77
N GLY A 151 2.02 15.59 16.20
CA GLY A 151 2.17 14.15 15.98
C GLY A 151 2.53 13.81 14.54
N HIS A 152 3.12 14.72 13.76
CA HIS A 152 3.58 14.44 12.40
C HIS A 152 4.58 13.27 12.44
N VAL A 153 4.32 12.23 11.64
CA VAL A 153 5.13 11.01 11.61
C VAL A 153 5.80 10.87 10.25
N GLU A 154 7.09 10.60 10.28
CA GLU A 154 7.89 10.22 9.11
C GLU A 154 8.59 8.89 9.37
N GLU A 155 8.52 7.96 8.43
CA GLU A 155 9.29 6.71 8.48
C GLU A 155 10.21 6.63 7.27
N PHE A 156 11.51 6.64 7.53
CA PHE A 156 12.54 6.41 6.53
C PHE A 156 12.91 4.94 6.46
N TYR A 157 13.12 4.45 5.23
CA TYR A 157 13.66 3.13 4.92
C TYR A 157 15.02 3.32 4.27
N CYS A 158 16.05 2.75 4.88
CA CYS A 158 17.45 2.90 4.45
C CYS A 158 18.04 1.54 4.11
N THR A 159 18.70 1.41 2.96
CA THR A 159 19.24 0.12 2.50
C THR A 159 20.75 0.11 2.44
N ALA A 160 21.33 -1.06 2.72
CA ALA A 160 22.78 -1.28 2.67
C ALA A 160 23.26 -1.64 1.26
N ALA A 161 22.35 -2.15 0.42
CA ALA A 161 22.64 -2.64 -0.92
C ALA A 161 21.42 -2.51 -1.84
N ASN A 162 21.66 -2.71 -3.14
CA ASN A 162 20.59 -2.90 -4.12
C ASN A 162 19.99 -4.32 -3.99
N GLY A 163 18.74 -4.49 -4.41
CA GLY A 163 18.04 -5.78 -4.43
C GLY A 163 16.62 -5.67 -3.89
N LEU A 164 15.85 -6.76 -3.95
CA LEU A 164 14.46 -6.78 -3.52
C LEU A 164 14.30 -6.75 -1.98
N PHE A 165 15.20 -7.43 -1.27
CA PHE A 165 15.21 -7.49 0.20
C PHE A 165 16.64 -7.31 0.73
N PRO A 166 17.24 -6.13 0.56
CA PRO A 166 18.57 -5.86 1.07
C PRO A 166 18.53 -5.76 2.60
N PRO A 167 19.67 -5.93 3.29
CA PRO A 167 19.80 -5.48 4.67
C PRO A 167 19.43 -4.00 4.79
N ASP A 168 18.69 -3.66 5.85
CA ASP A 168 18.06 -2.34 5.96
C ASP A 168 17.93 -1.84 7.41
N ALA A 169 17.66 -0.54 7.51
CA ALA A 169 17.23 0.11 8.74
C ALA A 169 15.97 0.95 8.49
N HIS A 170 15.12 1.02 9.50
CA HIS A 170 13.98 1.93 9.55
C HIS A 170 14.14 2.92 10.69
N PHE A 171 13.84 4.19 10.41
CA PHE A 171 13.83 5.27 11.39
C PHE A 171 12.47 5.96 11.37
N THR A 172 11.76 5.95 12.49
CA THR A 172 10.47 6.65 12.63
C THR A 172 10.63 7.88 13.49
N PHE A 173 10.33 9.04 12.93
CA PHE A 173 10.30 10.31 13.63
C PHE A 173 8.86 10.69 13.97
N THR A 174 8.66 11.29 15.14
CA THR A 174 7.42 11.98 15.50
C THR A 174 7.77 13.39 15.92
N ASP A 175 7.14 14.39 15.31
CA ASP A 175 7.42 15.81 15.53
C ASP A 175 8.92 16.14 15.47
N GLY A 176 9.63 15.56 14.49
CA GLY A 176 11.07 15.76 14.23
C GLY A 176 12.03 15.02 15.17
N GLY A 177 11.52 14.24 16.14
CA GLY A 177 12.33 13.42 17.05
C GLY A 177 12.25 11.93 16.74
N LEU A 178 13.38 11.21 16.75
CA LEU A 178 13.44 9.78 16.49
C LEU A 178 12.72 9.01 17.61
N THR A 179 11.57 8.44 17.31
CA THR A 179 10.72 7.71 18.25
C THR A 179 10.79 6.19 18.12
N ALA A 180 11.21 5.68 16.97
CA ALA A 180 11.47 4.25 16.79
C ALA A 180 12.63 4.03 15.82
N ARG A 181 13.37 2.93 16.04
CA ARG A 181 14.40 2.45 15.13
C ARG A 181 14.42 0.92 15.14
N ARG A 182 14.64 0.32 13.97
CA ARG A 182 14.82 -1.12 13.79
C ARG A 182 15.78 -1.37 12.64
N GLN A 183 16.48 -2.50 12.66
CA GLN A 183 17.30 -2.95 11.54
C GLN A 183 17.04 -4.42 11.26
N TYR A 184 17.26 -4.80 10.01
CA TYR A 184 17.25 -6.18 9.57
C TYR A 184 18.55 -6.50 8.83
N HIS A 185 19.29 -7.48 9.36
CA HIS A 185 20.47 -8.08 8.74
C HIS A 185 21.64 -7.13 8.43
N LEU A 186 21.71 -5.95 9.05
CA LEU A 186 22.88 -5.07 8.90
C LEU A 186 24.13 -5.72 9.51
N SER A 187 25.27 -5.46 8.86
CA SER A 187 26.62 -5.89 9.27
C SER A 187 27.59 -4.72 9.33
#